data_AF-H2Y713-F1
#
_entry.id   AF-H2Y713-F1
#
_cell.length_a   1.000
_cell.length_b   1.000
_cell.length_c   1.000
_cell.angle_alpha   90.00
_cell.angle_beta   90.00
_cell.angle_gamma   90.00
#
_symmetry.space_group_name_H-M   'P 1'
#
loop_
_entity.id
_entity.type
_entity.pdbx_description
1 polymer ?
#
loop_
_entity_poly.entity_id
_entity_poly.type
_entity_poly.pdbx_seq_one_letter_code
_entity_poly.pdbx_strand_id
1 'polypeptide(L)'
;MVDPDAPSRAEPKYREWYHWGVINVPDTNLNEGEVVATYIGAGPPQGTGLHRYVILIYEQNERIQFTEDHLGFSMKDRPSTKVQQTAKKHNLRLLAGACFQAEYDDYVPVLYSKFPDT
;
A
#
# COMPACT_ATOMS: atom_id res chain seq x y z
N MET A 1 -0.13 -3.44 1.47
CA MET A 1 1.25 -3.18 1.02
C MET A 1 1.54 -1.70 1.14
N VAL A 2 2.68 -1.34 1.73
CA VAL A 2 3.09 0.05 1.94
C VAL A 2 4.54 0.27 1.54
N ASP A 3 4.85 1.50 1.11
CA ASP A 3 6.21 1.98 0.87
C ASP A 3 6.57 3.07 1.91
N PRO A 4 7.46 2.77 2.90
CA PRO A 4 7.91 3.74 3.88
C PRO A 4 9.00 4.68 3.34
N ASP A 5 9.47 4.47 2.11
CA ASP A 5 10.58 5.20 1.51
C ASP A 5 10.11 6.21 0.47
N ALA A 6 8.82 6.45 0.30
CA ALA A 6 8.33 7.45 -0.67
C ALA A 6 8.60 8.91 -0.22
N PRO A 7 9.11 9.82 -1.10
CA PRO A 7 9.62 9.55 -2.46
C PRO A 7 11.07 9.05 -2.48
N SER A 8 11.84 9.21 -1.40
CA SER A 8 13.12 8.51 -1.22
C SER A 8 13.34 8.11 0.24
N ARG A 9 14.14 7.08 0.49
CA ARG A 9 14.47 6.66 1.85
C ARG A 9 15.19 7.76 2.65
N ALA A 10 15.98 8.60 1.96
CA ALA A 10 16.71 9.71 2.56
C ALA A 10 15.75 10.84 3.01
N GLU A 11 14.74 11.15 2.19
CA GLU A 11 13.75 12.20 2.46
C GLU A 11 12.32 11.67 2.29
N PRO A 12 11.82 10.85 3.23
CA PRO A 12 10.59 10.06 3.06
C PRO A 12 9.32 10.88 3.36
N LYS A 13 9.12 11.98 2.64
CA LYS A 13 8.02 12.95 2.82
C LYS A 13 6.62 12.32 2.73
N TYR A 14 6.45 11.27 1.93
CA TYR A 14 5.17 10.60 1.70
C TYR A 14 5.01 9.31 2.50
N ARG A 15 5.93 9.03 3.46
CA ARG A 15 5.87 7.85 4.31
C ARG A 15 4.52 7.77 5.04
N GLU A 16 3.80 6.66 5.02
CA GLU A 16 3.95 5.51 4.13
C GLU A 16 3.04 5.72 2.92
N TRP A 17 3.48 5.32 1.74
CA TRP A 17 2.65 5.34 0.54
C TRP A 17 1.87 4.03 0.40
N TYR A 18 0.54 4.09 0.31
CA TYR A 18 -0.31 2.92 0.44
C TYR A 18 -0.59 2.23 -0.90
N HIS A 19 0.23 1.25 -1.24
CA HIS A 19 0.16 0.56 -2.54
C HIS A 19 -1.05 -0.33 -2.75
N TRP A 20 -1.51 -1.01 -1.71
CA TRP A 20 -2.58 -2.00 -1.85
C TRP A 20 -3.19 -2.34 -0.50
N GLY A 21 -4.51 -2.48 -0.47
CA GLY A 21 -5.27 -2.81 0.73
C GLY A 21 -6.46 -3.69 0.41
N VAL A 22 -6.55 -4.83 1.10
CA VAL A 22 -7.71 -5.73 1.06
C VAL A 22 -8.06 -6.09 2.49
N ILE A 23 -9.33 -6.00 2.86
CA ILE A 23 -9.84 -6.36 4.18
C ILE A 23 -10.91 -7.45 4.05
N ASN A 24 -11.38 -7.98 5.16
CA ASN A 24 -12.48 -8.95 5.20
C ASN A 24 -12.23 -10.20 4.33
N VAL A 25 -10.95 -10.59 4.19
CA VAL A 25 -10.53 -11.78 3.44
C VAL A 25 -10.93 -13.03 4.24
N PRO A 26 -11.80 -13.91 3.72
CA PRO A 26 -12.10 -15.17 4.38
C PRO A 26 -10.91 -16.13 4.21
N ASP A 27 -10.36 -16.61 5.33
CA ASP A 27 -9.17 -17.46 5.40
C ASP A 27 -8.01 -16.92 4.55
N THR A 28 -7.74 -17.56 3.42
CA THR A 28 -6.70 -17.16 2.45
C THR A 28 -7.28 -16.78 1.09
N ASN A 29 -8.61 -16.72 0.94
CA ASN A 29 -9.26 -16.42 -0.33
C ASN A 29 -9.35 -14.91 -0.58
N LEU A 30 -8.24 -14.35 -1.04
CA LEU A 30 -8.09 -12.93 -1.36
C LEU A 30 -9.16 -12.40 -2.33
N ASN A 31 -9.70 -13.23 -3.23
CA ASN A 31 -10.69 -12.83 -4.23
C ASN A 31 -12.06 -12.48 -3.63
N GLU A 32 -12.34 -12.98 -2.42
CA GLU A 32 -13.57 -12.67 -1.68
C GLU A 32 -13.38 -11.52 -0.69
N GLY A 33 -12.17 -10.97 -0.61
CA GLY A 33 -11.86 -9.79 0.19
C GLY A 33 -12.40 -8.49 -0.43
N GLU A 34 -12.52 -7.49 0.41
CA GLU A 34 -12.95 -6.15 0.04
C GLU A 34 -11.73 -5.27 -0.22
N VAL A 35 -11.58 -4.80 -1.48
CA VAL A 35 -10.46 -3.95 -1.88
C VAL A 35 -10.72 -2.51 -1.46
N VAL A 36 -10.03 -2.07 -0.39
CA VAL A 36 -10.09 -0.70 0.13
C VAL A 36 -9.05 0.23 -0.51
N ALA A 37 -8.02 -0.35 -1.14
CA ALA A 37 -7.09 0.41 -1.95
C ALA A 37 -6.62 -0.45 -3.12
N THR A 38 -6.96 -0.07 -4.35
CA THR A 38 -6.58 -0.79 -5.58
C THR A 38 -5.08 -0.94 -5.67
N TYR A 39 -4.61 -2.08 -6.16
CA TYR A 39 -3.19 -2.37 -6.29
C TYR A 39 -2.51 -1.39 -7.26
N ILE A 40 -1.42 -0.79 -6.79
CA ILE A 40 -0.46 -0.05 -7.59
C ILE A 40 0.92 -0.67 -7.35
N GLY A 41 1.61 -1.04 -8.43
CA GLY A 41 2.92 -1.69 -8.38
C GLY A 41 4.04 -0.80 -7.83
N ALA A 42 5.25 -1.35 -7.76
CA ALA A 42 6.43 -0.56 -7.43
C ALA A 42 6.67 0.49 -8.52
N GLY A 43 6.80 1.76 -8.10
CA GLY A 43 7.07 2.90 -8.98
C GLY A 43 8.03 3.88 -8.32
N PRO A 44 9.21 3.45 -7.87
CA PRO A 44 10.16 4.35 -7.22
C PRO A 44 10.69 5.38 -8.25
N PRO A 45 10.75 6.68 -7.92
CA PRO A 45 11.25 7.69 -8.84
C PRO A 45 12.72 7.46 -9.24
N GLN A 46 13.12 7.96 -10.40
CA GLN A 46 14.51 7.86 -10.85
C GLN A 46 15.45 8.56 -9.86
N GLY A 47 16.55 7.91 -9.49
CA GLY A 47 17.58 8.47 -8.61
C GLY A 47 17.27 8.40 -7.11
N THR A 48 16.18 7.76 -6.68
CA THR A 48 15.83 7.63 -5.25
C THR A 48 16.34 6.34 -4.61
N GLY A 49 16.92 5.45 -5.42
CA GLY A 49 17.48 4.16 -5.03
C GLY A 49 16.42 3.12 -4.68
N LEU A 50 16.81 2.14 -3.87
CA LEU A 50 15.92 1.05 -3.45
C LEU A 50 14.89 1.50 -2.42
N HIS A 51 13.62 1.34 -2.75
CA HIS A 51 12.48 1.47 -1.84
C HIS A 51 12.09 0.12 -1.25
N ARG A 52 11.60 0.10 -0.01
CA ARG A 52 11.05 -1.09 0.62
C ARG A 52 9.55 -1.18 0.36
N TYR A 53 9.08 -2.31 -0.16
CA TYR A 53 7.67 -2.58 -0.31
C TYR A 53 7.28 -3.64 0.72
N VAL A 54 6.55 -3.21 1.74
CA VAL A 54 6.22 -4.05 2.90
C VAL A 54 4.79 -4.55 2.77
N ILE A 55 4.63 -5.87 2.76
CA ILE A 55 3.34 -6.56 2.82
C ILE A 55 3.14 -7.02 4.26
N LEU A 56 1.98 -6.68 4.83
CA LEU A 56 1.61 -7.02 6.20
C LEU A 56 0.26 -7.72 6.15
N ILE A 57 0.16 -8.86 6.83
CA ILE A 57 -1.06 -9.65 6.96
C ILE A 57 -1.51 -9.59 8.41
N TYR A 58 -2.74 -9.16 8.61
CA TYR A 58 -3.34 -9.01 9.93
C TYR A 58 -4.54 -9.93 10.10
N GLU A 59 -4.68 -10.50 11.30
CA GLU A 59 -5.88 -11.21 11.73
C GLU A 59 -6.95 -10.21 12.16
N GLN A 60 -8.18 -10.46 11.70
CA GLN A 60 -9.36 -9.73 12.14
C GLN A 60 -10.12 -10.53 13.18
N ASN A 61 -10.54 -9.88 14.27
CA ASN A 61 -11.42 -10.50 15.27
C ASN A 61 -12.89 -10.48 14.83
N GLU A 62 -13.25 -9.52 13.98
CA GLU A 62 -14.59 -9.31 13.46
C GLU A 62 -14.54 -8.74 12.04
N ARG A 63 -15.70 -8.71 11.37
CA ARG A 63 -15.81 -8.06 10.06
C ARG A 63 -15.62 -6.55 10.23
N ILE A 64 -14.67 -5.98 9.52
CA ILE A 64 -14.43 -4.53 9.52
C ILE A 64 -15.49 -3.87 8.65
N GLN A 65 -16.16 -2.85 9.18
CA GLN A 65 -16.93 -1.90 8.38
C GLN A 65 -16.00 -0.75 8.00
N PHE A 66 -15.61 -0.68 6.73
CA PHE A 66 -14.79 0.41 6.22
C PHE A 66 -15.74 1.52 5.76
N THR A 67 -15.69 2.66 6.45
CA THR A 67 -16.60 3.79 6.20
C THR A 67 -15.96 4.87 5.35
N GLU A 68 -14.64 4.83 5.23
CA GLU A 68 -13.83 5.71 4.42
C GLU A 68 -13.90 5.33 2.94
N ASP A 69 -13.68 6.31 2.06
CA ASP A 69 -13.69 6.09 0.62
C ASP A 69 -12.59 5.09 0.20
N HIS A 70 -12.95 4.19 -0.71
CA HIS A 70 -12.00 3.23 -1.27
C HIS A 70 -11.05 3.94 -2.24
N LEU A 71 -9.75 3.69 -2.10
CA LEU A 71 -8.75 4.31 -2.96
C LEU A 71 -8.70 3.59 -4.31
N GLY A 72 -9.23 4.24 -5.34
CA GLY A 72 -9.14 3.78 -6.73
C GLY A 72 -7.71 3.81 -7.29
N PHE A 73 -7.54 3.51 -8.57
CA PHE A 73 -6.24 3.61 -9.26
C PHE A 73 -5.86 5.09 -9.47
N SER A 74 -5.36 5.73 -8.41
CA SER A 74 -4.95 7.13 -8.37
C SER A 74 -3.77 7.32 -7.42
N MET A 75 -2.95 8.32 -7.71
CA MET A 75 -1.87 8.78 -6.84
C MET A 75 -2.37 9.60 -5.65
N LYS A 76 -3.61 10.12 -5.73
CA LYS A 76 -4.25 10.93 -4.69
C LYS A 76 -4.57 10.08 -3.46
N ASP A 77 -4.46 10.67 -2.27
CA ASP A 77 -4.85 10.07 -0.97
C ASP A 77 -4.09 8.78 -0.57
N ARG A 78 -3.09 8.39 -1.37
CA ARG A 78 -2.12 7.31 -1.09
C ARG A 78 -0.99 7.69 -0.12
N PRO A 79 -0.46 8.93 -0.13
CA PRO A 79 0.61 9.33 0.77
C PRO A 79 0.17 9.37 2.23
N SER A 80 1.13 9.16 3.14
CA SER A 80 0.96 9.39 4.58
C SER A 80 -0.10 8.50 5.27
N THR A 81 -0.55 7.42 4.64
CA THR A 81 -1.45 6.44 5.26
C THR A 81 -0.67 5.57 6.23
N LYS A 82 -0.96 5.66 7.54
CA LYS A 82 -0.23 4.90 8.57
C LYS A 82 -0.93 3.58 8.87
N VAL A 83 -0.48 2.49 8.24
CA VAL A 83 -1.13 1.16 8.38
C VAL A 83 -1.17 0.68 9.84
N GLN A 84 -0.16 1.02 10.63
CA GLN A 84 -0.13 0.69 12.07
C GLN A 84 -1.24 1.39 12.86
N GLN A 85 -1.66 2.59 12.46
CA GLN A 85 -2.77 3.29 13.11
C GLN A 85 -4.09 2.62 12.77
N THR A 86 -4.29 2.22 11.51
CA THR A 86 -5.45 1.42 11.09
C THR A 86 -5.51 0.09 11.84
N ALA A 87 -4.39 -0.63 11.94
CA ALA A 87 -4.33 -1.89 12.68
C ALA A 87 -4.70 -1.71 14.16
N LYS A 88 -4.23 -0.63 14.81
CA LYS A 88 -4.62 -0.30 16.19
C LYS A 88 -6.11 0.07 16.30
N LYS A 89 -6.63 0.88 15.39
CA LYS A 89 -8.05 1.31 15.35
C LYS A 89 -8.99 0.12 15.31
N HIS A 90 -8.64 -0.92 14.56
CA HIS A 90 -9.46 -2.13 14.38
C HIS A 90 -9.01 -3.32 15.23
N ASN A 91 -8.14 -3.11 16.22
CA ASN A 91 -7.62 -4.16 17.12
C ASN A 91 -7.09 -5.38 16.37
N LEU A 92 -6.31 -5.15 15.32
CA LEU A 92 -5.78 -6.20 14.45
C LEU A 92 -4.47 -6.77 14.99
N ARG A 93 -4.30 -8.10 14.87
CA ARG A 93 -3.06 -8.79 15.25
C ARG A 93 -2.21 -9.06 14.01
N LEU A 94 -0.95 -8.62 14.01
CA LEU A 94 -0.02 -8.94 12.92
C LEU A 94 0.28 -10.45 12.92
N LEU A 95 0.02 -11.12 11.79
CA LEU A 95 0.29 -12.55 11.62
C LEU A 95 1.57 -12.81 10.84
N ALA A 96 1.77 -12.07 9.76
CA ALA A 96 2.89 -12.27 8.84
C ALA A 96 3.30 -10.96 8.19
N GLY A 97 4.53 -10.93 7.71
CA GLY A 97 5.04 -9.83 6.91
C GLY A 97 6.05 -10.33 5.89
N ALA A 98 6.10 -9.65 4.75
CA ALA A 98 7.12 -9.84 3.73
C ALA A 98 7.61 -8.48 3.26
N CYS A 99 8.84 -8.42 2.77
CA CYS A 99 9.42 -7.21 2.22
C CYS A 99 10.21 -7.57 0.97
N PHE A 100 10.00 -6.82 -0.11
CA PHE A 100 10.93 -6.78 -1.24
C PHE A 100 11.43 -5.36 -1.43
N GLN A 101 12.47 -5.20 -2.24
CA GLN A 101 12.98 -3.89 -2.62
C GLN A 101 12.95 -3.76 -4.14
N ALA A 102 12.67 -2.55 -4.61
CA ALA A 102 12.77 -2.20 -6.01
C ALA A 102 13.29 -0.77 -6.15
N GLU A 103 13.98 -0.51 -7.26
CA GLU A 103 14.41 0.81 -7.69
C GLU A 103 13.88 1.06 -9.10
N TYR A 104 14.16 2.24 -9.65
CA TYR A 104 13.64 2.66 -10.94
C TYR A 104 14.02 1.70 -12.06
N ASP A 105 13.07 1.36 -12.92
CA ASP A 105 13.25 0.60 -14.16
C ASP A 105 12.48 1.24 -15.34
N ASP A 106 12.50 0.57 -16.49
CA ASP A 106 11.82 1.04 -17.71
C ASP A 106 10.28 0.92 -17.66
N TYR A 107 9.73 0.23 -16.66
CA TYR A 107 8.29 0.14 -16.43
C TYR A 107 7.75 1.31 -15.60
N VAL A 108 8.57 1.98 -14.77
CA VAL A 108 8.10 3.12 -13.96
C VAL A 108 7.41 4.22 -14.79
N PRO A 109 7.96 4.67 -15.94
CA PRO A 109 7.26 5.63 -16.80
C PRO A 109 5.93 5.11 -17.36
N VAL A 110 5.86 3.82 -17.70
CA VAL A 110 4.64 3.14 -18.18
C VAL A 110 3.59 3.05 -17.07
N LEU A 111 4.01 2.86 -15.82
CA LEU A 111 3.11 2.91 -14.67
C LEU A 111 2.55 4.32 -14.49
N TYR A 112 3.42 5.34 -14.54
CA TYR A 112 3.00 6.73 -14.35
C TYR A 112 2.03 7.22 -15.43
N SER A 113 2.23 6.81 -16.69
CA SER A 113 1.32 7.19 -17.79
C SER A 113 -0.10 6.62 -17.67
N LYS A 114 -0.36 5.71 -16.72
CA LYS A 114 -1.68 5.13 -16.47
C LYS A 114 -2.52 5.97 -15.50
N PHE A 115 -1.92 6.94 -14.81
CA PHE A 115 -2.67 7.80 -13.89
C PHE A 115 -3.34 8.94 -14.67
N PRO A 116 -4.64 9.19 -14.46
CA PRO A 116 -5.38 10.22 -15.20
C PRO A 116 -4.98 11.66 -14.85
N ASP A 117 -4.21 11.87 -13.76
CA ASP A 117 -3.95 13.20 -13.17
C ASP A 117 -2.44 13.53 -13.01
N THR A 118 -1.57 13.01 -13.89
CA THR A 118 -0.15 13.43 -13.94
C THR A 118 0.10 14.50 -15.00
#